data_AF-S7SVT4-F1
#
_entry.id   AF-S7SVT4-F1
#
_cell.length_a   1.000
_cell.length_b   1.000
_cell.length_c   1.000
_cell.angle_alpha   90.00
_cell.angle_beta   90.00
_cell.angle_gamma   90.00
#
_symmetry.space_group_name_H-M   'P 1'
#
loop_
_entity.id
_entity.type
_entity.pdbx_description
1 polymer ?
#
loop_
_entity_poly.entity_id
_entity_poly.type
_entity_poly.pdbx_seq_one_letter_code
_entity_poly.pdbx_strand_id
1 'polypeptide(L)'
;MIVSHDVARCLSIPFAADVHVFLTDEAVHFGPLVGILTAGFTKSLHRPVGSRSFFFAKLLAQEKQVGGFAFLFGAPHIDWENGMTNGYFYTERGWERHTVPLPNVVYNRLPNRRVEKEETFQTMTKTLQTTYGIPIFNGCFFNKWDIYRRLALHPKAQPYLPATSAHVTQHTIEQFLARYREAYIKPADGSLGRGIYHVAKKKRL
;
A
#
# COMPACT_ATOMS: atom_id res chain seq x y z
N MET A 1 7.99 31.18 -2.19
CA MET A 1 8.55 31.44 -0.85
C MET A 1 9.93 30.79 -0.80
N ILE A 2 10.94 31.48 -0.27
CA ILE A 2 12.30 30.98 -0.14
C ILE A 2 12.52 30.59 1.32
N VAL A 3 12.94 29.36 1.58
CA VAL A 3 13.35 28.88 2.92
C VAL A 3 14.87 28.77 2.91
N SER A 4 15.54 29.40 3.89
CA SER A 4 17.00 29.32 4.01
C SER A 4 17.45 27.90 4.40
N HIS A 5 18.70 27.58 4.14
CA HIS A 5 19.24 26.26 4.46
C HIS A 5 19.13 25.90 5.95
N ASP A 6 19.40 26.86 6.84
CA ASP A 6 19.30 26.63 8.28
C ASP A 6 17.88 26.33 8.73
N VAL A 7 16.90 27.08 8.20
CA VAL A 7 15.48 26.84 8.50
C VAL A 7 15.04 25.49 7.92
N ALA A 8 15.45 25.16 6.69
CA ALA A 8 15.13 23.88 6.07
C ALA A 8 15.66 22.70 6.90
N ARG A 9 16.86 22.82 7.46
CA ARG A 9 17.45 21.80 8.37
C ARG A 9 16.66 21.69 9.67
N CYS A 10 16.25 22.81 10.29
CA CYS A 10 15.42 22.79 11.50
C CYS A 10 14.05 22.14 11.24
N LEU A 11 13.48 22.35 10.04
CA LEU A 11 12.22 21.74 9.61
C LEU A 11 12.38 20.30 9.09
N SER A 12 13.59 19.75 9.10
CA SER A 12 13.91 18.41 8.57
C SER A 12 13.47 18.21 7.11
N ILE A 13 13.59 19.24 6.28
CA ILE A 13 13.34 19.15 4.84
C ILE A 13 14.48 18.34 4.20
N PRO A 14 14.20 17.21 3.53
CA PRO A 14 15.24 16.25 3.14
C PRO A 14 16.15 16.80 2.02
N PHE A 15 15.58 17.51 1.06
CA PHE A 15 16.31 18.14 -0.05
C PHE A 15 15.47 19.24 -0.71
N ALA A 16 16.11 20.06 -1.54
CA ALA A 16 15.42 21.09 -2.31
C ALA A 16 14.50 20.47 -3.36
N ALA A 17 13.22 20.82 -3.32
CA ALA A 17 12.20 20.41 -4.28
C ALA A 17 11.05 21.41 -4.30
N ASP A 18 10.30 21.44 -5.40
CA ASP A 18 9.03 22.15 -5.46
C ASP A 18 7.98 21.38 -4.66
N VAL A 19 7.32 22.05 -3.72
CA VAL A 19 6.31 21.45 -2.84
C VAL A 19 5.08 22.33 -2.70
N HIS A 20 3.93 21.72 -2.43
CA HIS A 20 2.75 22.48 -2.05
C HIS A 20 2.92 23.07 -0.65
N VAL A 21 2.27 24.23 -0.49
CA VAL A 21 2.22 24.97 0.76
C VAL A 21 0.76 25.13 1.14
N PHE A 22 0.40 24.70 2.34
CA PHE A 22 -0.92 24.91 2.92
C PHE A 22 -0.78 25.86 4.10
N LEU A 23 -1.56 26.93 4.08
CA LEU A 23 -1.60 27.94 5.13
C LEU A 23 -2.80 27.68 6.03
N THR A 24 -2.57 27.66 7.33
CA THR A 24 -3.62 27.74 8.36
C THR A 24 -3.41 29.02 9.17
N ASP A 25 -4.35 29.36 10.04
CA ASP A 25 -4.22 30.54 10.90
C ASP A 25 -3.03 30.45 11.87
N GLU A 26 -2.56 29.23 12.16
CA GLU A 26 -1.52 28.95 13.16
C GLU A 26 -0.22 28.38 12.56
N ALA A 27 -0.25 27.87 11.33
CA ALA A 27 0.87 27.11 10.76
C ALA A 27 1.00 27.19 9.24
N VAL A 28 2.20 26.87 8.77
CA VAL A 28 2.53 26.68 7.35
C VAL A 28 2.97 25.23 7.16
N HIS A 29 2.24 24.49 6.34
CA HIS A 29 2.56 23.10 6.02
C HIS A 29 3.23 22.99 4.66
N PHE A 30 4.43 22.41 4.62
CA PHE A 30 5.16 22.07 3.39
C PHE A 30 4.98 20.58 3.11
N GLY A 31 4.46 20.21 1.93
CA GLY A 31 4.26 18.80 1.59
C GLY A 31 3.09 18.56 0.63
N PRO A 32 2.50 17.35 0.63
CA PRO A 32 2.53 16.36 1.70
C PRO A 32 3.84 15.56 1.77
N LEU A 33 4.16 15.06 2.97
CA LEU A 33 5.15 14.03 3.22
C LEU A 33 4.46 12.66 3.22
N VAL A 34 4.70 11.87 2.18
CA VAL A 34 4.06 10.57 1.93
C VAL A 34 5.00 9.42 2.28
N GLY A 35 4.66 8.66 3.32
CA GLY A 35 5.42 7.47 3.71
C GLY A 35 4.93 6.23 2.95
N ILE A 36 5.76 5.62 2.13
CA ILE A 36 5.48 4.35 1.46
C ILE A 36 5.94 3.20 2.35
N LEU A 37 4.98 2.55 3.00
CA LEU A 37 5.24 1.44 3.91
C LEU A 37 5.54 0.16 3.13
N THR A 38 6.70 -0.44 3.39
CA THR A 38 7.12 -1.73 2.81
C THR A 38 7.94 -2.52 3.84
N ALA A 39 8.32 -3.75 3.49
CA ALA A 39 9.17 -4.63 4.30
C ALA A 39 10.30 -5.23 3.46
N GLY A 40 11.15 -6.07 4.06
CA GLY A 40 12.23 -6.77 3.36
C GLY A 40 13.38 -5.84 2.96
N PHE A 41 13.77 -4.97 3.89
CA PHE A 41 14.90 -4.06 3.69
C PHE A 41 16.24 -4.82 3.72
N THR A 42 17.21 -4.34 2.95
CA THR A 42 18.57 -4.90 2.87
C THR A 42 19.58 -3.91 3.45
N LYS A 43 20.82 -4.37 3.67
CA LYS A 43 21.93 -3.49 4.07
C LYS A 43 22.44 -2.59 2.92
N SER A 44 22.01 -2.83 1.69
CA SER A 44 22.48 -2.07 0.52
C SER A 44 21.68 -0.78 0.34
N LEU A 45 22.36 0.36 0.39
CA LEU A 45 21.73 1.65 0.07
C LEU A 45 21.24 1.73 -1.38
N HIS A 46 21.96 1.14 -2.33
CA HIS A 46 21.57 1.15 -3.75
C HIS A 46 20.38 0.23 -4.06
N ARG A 47 20.10 -0.75 -3.18
CA ARG A 47 18.99 -1.70 -3.31
C ARG A 47 18.30 -1.89 -1.95
N PRO A 48 17.67 -0.85 -1.40
CA PRO A 48 17.17 -0.87 -0.03
C PRO A 48 16.11 -1.95 0.19
N VAL A 49 15.42 -2.41 -0.84
CA VAL A 49 14.39 -3.47 -0.78
C VAL A 49 14.60 -4.55 -1.86
N GLY A 50 15.87 -4.79 -2.20
CA GLY A 50 16.29 -5.83 -3.13
C GLY A 50 15.81 -5.58 -4.58
N SER A 51 15.24 -6.60 -5.22
CA SER A 51 14.75 -6.50 -6.61
C SER A 51 13.62 -5.48 -6.78
N ARG A 52 12.86 -5.18 -5.73
CA ARG A 52 11.77 -4.19 -5.75
C ARG A 52 12.27 -2.75 -5.76
N SER A 53 13.55 -2.51 -5.47
CA SER A 53 14.09 -1.15 -5.46
C SER A 53 13.91 -0.44 -6.80
N PHE A 54 14.04 -1.14 -7.93
CA PHE A 54 13.80 -0.50 -9.23
C PHE A 54 12.35 -0.03 -9.41
N PHE A 55 11.38 -0.81 -8.95
CA PHE A 55 9.97 -0.43 -8.97
C PHE A 55 9.73 0.83 -8.13
N PHE A 56 10.26 0.86 -6.90
CA PHE A 56 10.07 2.00 -6.01
C PHE A 56 10.84 3.24 -6.46
N ALA A 57 12.02 3.10 -7.04
CA ALA A 57 12.77 4.22 -7.62
C ALA A 57 11.95 4.91 -8.71
N LYS A 58 11.32 4.14 -9.60
CA LYS A 58 10.39 4.70 -10.61
C LYS A 58 9.20 5.42 -10.00
N LEU A 59 8.62 4.85 -8.94
CA LEU A 59 7.48 5.46 -8.24
C LEU A 59 7.87 6.78 -7.58
N LEU A 60 8.99 6.81 -6.86
CA LEU A 60 9.50 7.99 -6.16
C LEU A 60 9.98 9.07 -7.13
N ALA A 61 10.54 8.71 -8.28
CA ALA A 61 10.94 9.67 -9.31
C ALA A 61 9.78 10.52 -9.88
N GLN A 62 8.53 10.12 -9.64
CA GLN A 62 7.34 10.90 -10.04
C GLN A 62 6.95 11.99 -9.03
N GLU A 63 7.57 12.05 -7.85
CA GLU A 63 7.19 12.98 -6.77
C GLU A 63 7.27 14.45 -7.19
N LYS A 64 8.24 14.81 -8.04
CA LYS A 64 8.43 16.17 -8.55
C LYS A 64 7.20 16.72 -9.27
N GLN A 65 6.39 15.86 -9.88
CA GLN A 65 5.17 16.25 -10.58
C GLN A 65 3.98 16.47 -9.63
N VAL A 66 4.07 15.97 -8.39
CA VAL A 66 2.98 15.97 -7.40
C VAL A 66 3.15 17.10 -6.38
N GLY A 67 4.32 17.72 -6.29
CA GLY A 67 4.58 18.81 -5.35
C GLY A 67 4.64 18.34 -3.89
N GLY A 68 5.27 17.19 -3.63
CA GLY A 68 5.44 16.65 -2.29
C GLY A 68 6.67 15.75 -2.18
N PHE A 69 6.92 15.22 -0.99
CA PHE A 69 8.00 14.28 -0.73
C PHE A 69 7.46 12.89 -0.52
N ALA A 70 8.08 11.87 -1.13
CA ALA A 70 7.75 10.48 -0.87
C ALA A 70 9.00 9.68 -0.47
N PHE A 71 8.83 8.71 0.43
CA PHE A 71 9.95 7.89 0.88
C PHE A 71 9.52 6.49 1.28
N LEU A 72 10.45 5.53 1.24
CA LEU A 72 10.20 4.19 1.76
C LEU A 72 10.56 4.13 3.24
N PHE A 73 9.72 3.44 4.01
CA PHE A 73 10.03 3.09 5.39
C PHE A 73 9.38 1.76 5.79
N GLY A 74 9.76 1.27 6.97
CA GLY A 74 9.21 0.09 7.62
C GLY A 74 9.30 0.28 9.14
N ALA A 75 8.70 -0.64 9.91
CA ALA A 75 8.65 -0.52 11.37
C ALA A 75 10.00 -0.23 12.05
N PRO A 76 11.14 -0.85 11.66
CA PRO A 76 12.43 -0.59 12.30
C PRO A 76 13.01 0.80 12.04
N HIS A 77 12.41 1.59 11.15
CA HIS A 77 12.91 2.91 10.78
C HIS A 77 12.24 4.05 11.53
N ILE A 78 11.23 3.74 12.35
CA ILE A 78 10.49 4.74 13.11
C ILE A 78 11.17 4.92 14.47
N ASP A 79 11.49 6.17 14.77
CA ASP A 79 11.86 6.62 16.09
C ASP A 79 10.61 7.21 16.75
N TRP A 80 9.97 6.38 17.59
CA TRP A 80 8.73 6.76 18.28
C TRP A 80 8.95 7.79 19.38
N GLU A 81 10.15 7.86 19.95
CA GLU A 81 10.47 8.79 21.03
C GLU A 81 10.54 10.22 20.49
N ASN A 82 11.20 10.40 19.33
CA ASN A 82 11.37 11.70 18.70
C ASN A 82 10.29 12.04 17.66
N GLY A 83 9.40 11.10 17.32
CA GLY A 83 8.41 11.30 16.27
C GLY A 83 9.04 11.45 14.87
N MET A 84 10.14 10.75 14.64
CA MET A 84 10.94 10.83 13.41
C MET A 84 10.96 9.49 12.67
N THR A 85 11.28 9.52 11.39
CA THR A 85 11.45 8.34 10.54
C THR A 85 12.72 8.46 9.71
N ASN A 86 13.55 7.43 9.73
CA ASN A 86 14.69 7.32 8.83
C ASN A 86 14.24 6.71 7.49
N GLY A 87 13.91 7.58 6.54
CA GLY A 87 13.32 7.24 5.26
C GLY A 87 14.35 7.01 4.15
N TYR A 88 14.01 6.14 3.19
CA TYR A 88 14.76 6.00 1.94
C TYR A 88 14.09 6.81 0.84
N PHE A 89 14.79 7.82 0.32
CA PHE A 89 14.36 8.69 -0.76
C PHE A 89 15.08 8.30 -2.06
N TYR A 90 14.53 8.69 -3.21
CA TYR A 90 15.16 8.48 -4.50
C TYR A 90 15.25 9.79 -5.26
N THR A 91 16.45 10.35 -5.35
CA THR A 91 16.75 11.63 -6.00
C THR A 91 17.46 11.39 -7.34
N GLU A 92 17.85 12.47 -8.02
CA GLU A 92 18.71 12.39 -9.21
C GLU A 92 20.08 11.77 -8.93
N ARG A 93 20.52 11.77 -7.66
CA ARG A 93 21.76 11.12 -7.22
C ARG A 93 21.56 9.64 -6.85
N GLY A 94 20.31 9.16 -6.93
CA GLY A 94 19.93 7.80 -6.60
C GLY A 94 19.32 7.68 -5.19
N TRP A 95 19.53 6.52 -4.57
CA TRP A 95 18.97 6.23 -3.25
C TRP A 95 19.73 6.97 -2.14
N GLU A 96 18.99 7.70 -1.32
CA GLU A 96 19.49 8.46 -0.18
C GLU A 96 18.70 8.13 1.08
N ARG A 97 19.29 8.40 2.26
CA ARG A 97 18.58 8.31 3.54
C ARG A 97 18.49 9.68 4.18
N HIS A 98 17.30 10.02 4.65
CA HIS A 98 17.04 11.26 5.37
C HIS A 98 16.17 10.95 6.59
N THR A 99 16.45 11.64 7.70
CA THR A 99 15.59 11.64 8.86
C THR A 99 14.55 12.74 8.69
N VAL A 100 13.28 12.37 8.65
CA VAL A 100 12.14 13.28 8.48
C VAL A 100 11.13 13.06 9.60
N PRO A 101 10.19 13.98 9.86
CA PRO A 101 9.08 13.72 10.77
C PRO A 101 8.25 12.53 10.32
N LEU A 102 7.38 12.03 11.20
CA LEU A 102 6.35 11.05 10.78
C LEU A 102 5.57 11.57 9.55
N PRO A 103 5.19 10.68 8.61
CA PRO A 103 4.53 11.09 7.38
C PRO A 103 3.13 11.66 7.63
N ASN A 104 2.67 12.55 6.76
CA ASN A 104 1.29 13.04 6.80
C ASN A 104 0.28 11.98 6.36
N VAL A 105 0.71 11.04 5.51
CA VAL A 105 -0.11 9.92 5.05
C VAL A 105 0.79 8.73 4.74
N VAL A 106 0.32 7.53 5.05
CA VAL A 106 1.03 6.29 4.73
C VAL A 106 0.37 5.60 3.55
N TYR A 107 1.17 5.28 2.54
CA TYR A 107 0.79 4.38 1.46
C TYR A 107 1.26 2.96 1.77
N ASN A 108 0.33 2.06 2.11
CA ASN A 108 0.66 0.66 2.38
C ASN A 108 1.00 -0.10 1.08
N ARG A 109 2.25 -0.57 1.00
CA ARG A 109 2.80 -1.39 -0.09
C ARG A 109 3.56 -2.61 0.44
N LEU A 110 3.06 -3.19 1.52
CA LEU A 110 3.58 -4.45 2.04
C LEU A 110 3.59 -5.54 0.95
N PRO A 111 4.64 -6.39 0.89
CA PRO A 111 4.82 -7.31 -0.22
C PRO A 111 3.85 -8.50 -0.20
N ASN A 112 3.27 -8.84 0.95
CA ASN A 112 2.36 -9.98 1.09
C ASN A 112 1.57 -9.94 2.41
N ARG A 113 0.51 -10.74 2.46
CA ARG A 113 -0.39 -10.92 3.61
C ARG A 113 0.30 -11.46 4.87
N ARG A 114 1.40 -12.23 4.73
CA ARG A 114 2.10 -12.80 5.89
C ARG A 114 2.71 -11.68 6.72
N VAL A 115 3.41 -10.76 6.05
CA VAL A 115 4.01 -9.59 6.70
C VAL A 115 2.94 -8.67 7.31
N GLU A 116 1.81 -8.48 6.63
CA GLU A 116 0.70 -7.69 7.18
C GLU A 116 0.15 -8.26 8.50
N LYS A 117 0.17 -9.59 8.69
CA LYS A 117 -0.31 -10.25 9.90
C LYS A 117 0.70 -10.27 11.05
N GLU A 118 1.93 -9.84 10.83
CA GLU A 118 2.93 -9.77 11.89
C GLU A 118 2.53 -8.68 12.91
N GLU A 119 2.63 -9.02 14.19
CA GLU A 119 2.23 -8.14 15.31
C GLU A 119 2.93 -6.78 15.24
N THR A 120 4.22 -6.76 14.88
CA THR A 120 5.00 -5.52 14.73
C THR A 120 4.36 -4.56 13.73
N PHE A 121 3.86 -5.06 12.58
CA PHE A 121 3.22 -4.21 11.58
C PHE A 121 1.85 -3.75 12.06
N GLN A 122 1.04 -4.62 12.66
CA GLN A 122 -0.27 -4.28 13.20
C GLN A 122 -0.17 -3.19 14.28
N THR A 123 0.75 -3.36 15.23
CA THR A 123 1.00 -2.38 16.29
C THR A 123 1.47 -1.05 15.72
N MET A 124 2.44 -1.06 14.80
CA MET A 124 2.90 0.16 14.13
C MET A 124 1.76 0.88 13.40
N THR A 125 0.96 0.18 12.59
CA THR A 125 -0.14 0.80 11.85
C THR A 125 -1.22 1.34 12.79
N LYS A 126 -1.52 0.62 13.87
CA LYS A 126 -2.45 1.08 14.90
C LYS A 126 -1.95 2.35 15.56
N THR A 127 -0.69 2.39 16.01
CA THR A 127 -0.09 3.59 16.63
C THR A 127 -0.12 4.79 15.69
N LEU A 128 0.24 4.62 14.41
CA LEU A 128 0.18 5.69 13.42
C LEU A 128 -1.24 6.28 13.32
N GLN A 129 -2.26 5.41 13.27
CA GLN A 129 -3.66 5.84 13.11
C GLN A 129 -4.25 6.43 14.40
N THR A 130 -4.05 5.78 15.55
CA THR A 130 -4.75 6.13 16.79
C THR A 130 -4.03 7.17 17.62
N THR A 131 -2.69 7.14 17.64
CA THR A 131 -1.88 8.06 18.46
C THR A 131 -1.51 9.30 17.68
N TYR A 132 -1.13 9.15 16.42
CA TYR A 132 -0.65 10.26 15.58
C TYR A 132 -1.69 10.78 14.58
N GLY A 133 -2.84 10.12 14.45
CA GLY A 133 -3.90 10.54 13.51
C GLY A 133 -3.50 10.41 12.04
N ILE A 134 -2.47 9.62 11.73
CA ILE A 134 -1.92 9.51 10.38
C ILE A 134 -2.78 8.53 9.56
N PRO A 135 -3.44 8.97 8.48
CA PRO A 135 -4.23 8.09 7.63
C PRO A 135 -3.34 7.10 6.87
N ILE A 136 -3.86 5.88 6.69
CA ILE A 136 -3.21 4.82 5.91
C ILE A 136 -4.07 4.51 4.69
N PHE A 137 -3.54 4.81 3.51
CA PHE A 137 -4.11 4.44 2.22
C PHE A 137 -3.71 3.01 1.83
N ASN A 138 -4.63 2.27 1.20
CA ASN A 138 -4.51 0.83 0.92
C ASN A 138 -4.29 -0.03 2.18
N GLY A 139 -5.07 0.25 3.23
CA GLY A 139 -4.85 -0.26 4.59
C GLY A 139 -4.66 -1.77 4.73
N CYS A 140 -5.31 -2.62 3.92
CA CYS A 140 -5.09 -4.06 4.01
C CYS A 140 -5.28 -4.85 2.70
N PHE A 141 -4.79 -6.09 2.68
CA PHE A 141 -5.09 -7.06 1.63
C PHE A 141 -6.56 -7.55 1.71
N PHE A 142 -7.30 -7.42 0.61
CA PHE A 142 -8.69 -7.88 0.52
C PHE A 142 -8.80 -9.35 0.09
N ASN A 143 -9.79 -10.07 0.59
CA ASN A 143 -10.16 -11.42 0.12
C ASN A 143 -11.32 -11.33 -0.89
N LYS A 144 -11.28 -12.14 -1.96
CA LYS A 144 -12.32 -12.09 -3.02
C LYS A 144 -13.72 -12.41 -2.49
N TRP A 145 -13.83 -13.34 -1.56
CA TRP A 145 -15.11 -13.68 -0.94
C TRP A 145 -15.64 -12.54 -0.07
N ASP A 146 -14.77 -11.85 0.67
CA ASP A 146 -15.17 -10.69 1.46
C ASP A 146 -15.68 -9.54 0.59
N ILE A 147 -15.01 -9.29 -0.54
CA ILE A 147 -15.48 -8.32 -1.54
C ILE A 147 -16.85 -8.74 -2.08
N TYR A 148 -16.99 -10.01 -2.50
CA TYR A 148 -18.27 -10.51 -3.02
C TYR A 148 -19.40 -10.31 -2.00
N ARG A 149 -19.19 -10.69 -0.73
CA ARG A 149 -20.18 -10.50 0.34
C ARG A 149 -20.57 -9.03 0.53
N ARG A 150 -19.61 -8.12 0.52
CA ARG A 150 -19.87 -6.68 0.66
C ARG A 150 -20.65 -6.12 -0.54
N LEU A 151 -20.26 -6.51 -1.76
CA LEU A 151 -20.95 -6.07 -2.97
C LEU A 151 -22.35 -6.68 -3.09
N ALA A 152 -22.55 -7.92 -2.62
CA ALA A 152 -23.85 -8.59 -2.67
C ALA A 152 -24.90 -7.90 -1.79
N LEU A 153 -24.47 -7.18 -0.76
CA LEU A 153 -25.32 -6.34 0.08
C LEU A 153 -25.58 -4.95 -0.51
N HIS A 154 -24.86 -4.56 -1.57
CA HIS A 154 -24.98 -3.23 -2.15
C HIS A 154 -26.00 -3.23 -3.31
N PRO A 155 -27.13 -2.50 -3.20
CA PRO A 155 -28.25 -2.59 -4.16
C PRO A 155 -27.86 -2.32 -5.61
N LYS A 156 -26.93 -1.40 -5.86
CA LYS A 156 -26.47 -1.08 -7.22
C LYS A 156 -25.50 -2.11 -7.81
N ALA A 157 -24.83 -2.91 -6.97
CA ALA A 157 -23.82 -3.87 -7.43
C ALA A 157 -24.42 -5.28 -7.57
N GLN A 158 -25.35 -5.64 -6.69
CA GLN A 158 -25.97 -6.97 -6.62
C GLN A 158 -26.46 -7.51 -7.98
N PRO A 159 -27.13 -6.74 -8.86
CA PRO A 159 -27.62 -7.27 -10.14
C PRO A 159 -26.51 -7.70 -11.12
N TYR A 160 -25.29 -7.20 -10.92
CA TYR A 160 -24.14 -7.44 -11.78
C TYR A 160 -23.16 -8.48 -11.23
N LEU A 161 -23.43 -9.03 -10.04
CA LEU A 161 -22.57 -10.04 -9.45
C LEU A 161 -22.87 -11.43 -10.02
N PRO A 162 -21.85 -12.18 -10.47
CA PRO A 162 -22.03 -13.56 -10.85
C PRO A 162 -22.36 -14.41 -9.61
N ALA A 163 -23.21 -15.41 -9.76
CA ALA A 163 -23.42 -16.39 -8.71
C ALA A 163 -22.06 -16.96 -8.25
N THR A 164 -21.81 -16.94 -6.94
CA THR A 164 -20.52 -17.31 -6.36
C THR A 164 -20.75 -18.15 -5.11
N SER A 165 -19.98 -19.22 -4.93
CA SER A 165 -19.94 -20.02 -3.71
C SER A 165 -18.52 -20.03 -3.13
N ALA A 166 -18.41 -19.86 -1.81
CA ALA A 166 -17.13 -19.93 -1.10
C ALA A 166 -16.65 -21.37 -0.86
N HIS A 167 -17.59 -22.32 -0.81
CA HIS A 167 -17.29 -23.70 -0.45
C HIS A 167 -17.34 -24.58 -1.70
N VAL A 168 -16.17 -24.78 -2.29
CA VAL A 168 -16.01 -25.57 -3.52
C VAL A 168 -15.91 -27.04 -3.15
N THR A 169 -17.00 -27.77 -3.38
CA THR A 169 -17.06 -29.23 -3.31
C THR A 169 -17.42 -29.77 -4.69
N GLN A 170 -17.26 -31.08 -4.90
CA GLN A 170 -17.73 -31.73 -6.13
C GLN A 170 -19.21 -31.41 -6.40
N HIS A 171 -20.05 -31.49 -5.36
CA HIS A 171 -21.47 -31.17 -5.47
C HIS A 171 -21.72 -29.72 -5.89
N THR A 172 -21.02 -28.74 -5.30
CA THR A 172 -21.14 -27.33 -5.69
C THR A 172 -20.74 -27.12 -7.15
N ILE A 173 -19.70 -27.79 -7.63
CA ILE A 173 -19.25 -27.72 -9.02
C ILE A 173 -20.33 -28.28 -9.95
N GLU A 174 -20.88 -29.46 -9.64
CA GLU A 174 -21.95 -30.09 -10.42
C GLU A 174 -23.20 -29.18 -10.51
N GLN A 175 -23.61 -28.56 -9.40
CA GLN A 175 -24.72 -27.60 -9.38
C GLN A 175 -24.45 -26.38 -10.27
N PHE A 176 -23.25 -25.80 -10.19
CA PHE A 176 -22.87 -24.66 -11.03
C PHE A 176 -22.84 -25.02 -12.51
N LEU A 177 -22.26 -26.17 -12.86
CA LEU A 177 -22.20 -26.66 -14.24
C LEU A 177 -23.57 -27.07 -14.79
N ALA A 178 -24.49 -27.54 -13.94
CA ALA A 178 -25.87 -27.80 -14.34
C ALA A 178 -26.60 -26.49 -14.69
N ARG A 179 -26.40 -25.43 -13.92
CA ARG A 179 -27.08 -24.15 -14.08
C ARG A 179 -26.47 -23.25 -15.17
N TYR A 180 -25.14 -23.16 -15.22
CA TYR A 180 -24.42 -22.17 -16.05
C TYR A 180 -23.57 -22.79 -17.17
N ARG A 181 -23.44 -24.14 -17.21
CA ARG A 181 -22.58 -24.91 -18.13
C ARG A 181 -21.08 -24.72 -17.98
N GLU A 182 -20.64 -23.59 -17.44
CA GLU A 182 -19.25 -23.30 -17.12
C GLU A 182 -19.12 -22.54 -15.81
N ALA A 183 -17.96 -22.64 -15.18
CA ALA A 183 -17.64 -21.91 -13.96
C ALA A 183 -16.13 -21.65 -13.85
N TYR A 184 -15.78 -20.68 -13.02
CA TYR A 184 -14.39 -20.42 -12.63
C TYR A 184 -14.18 -20.76 -11.16
N ILE A 185 -13.16 -21.57 -10.88
CA ILE A 185 -12.69 -21.86 -9.52
C ILE A 185 -11.45 -21.03 -9.26
N LYS A 186 -11.43 -20.25 -8.18
CA LYS A 186 -10.35 -19.31 -7.87
C LYS A 186 -10.00 -19.36 -6.38
N PRO A 187 -8.72 -19.35 -5.98
CA PRO A 187 -8.33 -19.17 -4.59
C PRO A 187 -8.79 -17.81 -4.06
N ALA A 188 -9.37 -17.80 -2.86
CA ALA A 188 -9.90 -16.59 -2.26
C ALA A 188 -8.81 -15.52 -2.03
N ASP A 189 -7.64 -15.95 -1.53
CA ASP A 189 -6.50 -15.07 -1.21
C ASP A 189 -5.49 -14.86 -2.35
N GLY A 190 -5.67 -15.57 -3.48
CA GLY A 190 -4.75 -15.53 -4.61
C GLY A 190 -4.71 -14.17 -5.34
N SER A 191 -3.65 -13.94 -6.10
CA SER A 191 -3.47 -12.74 -6.94
C SER A 191 -2.93 -13.12 -8.33
N LEU A 192 -2.90 -12.15 -9.26
CA LEU A 192 -2.29 -12.31 -10.60
C LEU A 192 -2.86 -13.46 -11.44
N GLY A 193 -4.11 -13.87 -11.19
CA GLY A 193 -4.75 -14.98 -11.89
C GLY A 193 -4.21 -16.38 -11.56
N ARG A 194 -3.31 -16.52 -10.57
CA ARG A 194 -2.73 -17.82 -10.20
C ARG A 194 -3.77 -18.73 -9.55
N GLY A 195 -3.78 -20.00 -9.98
CA GLY A 195 -4.68 -21.03 -9.45
C GLY A 195 -6.13 -20.92 -9.94
N ILE A 196 -6.40 -20.13 -10.98
CA ILE A 196 -7.73 -20.06 -11.59
C ILE A 196 -7.92 -21.27 -12.52
N TYR A 197 -9.00 -22.02 -12.30
CA TYR A 197 -9.45 -23.08 -13.20
C TYR A 197 -10.75 -22.67 -13.88
N HIS A 198 -10.83 -22.89 -15.18
CA HIS A 198 -12.09 -22.86 -15.94
C HIS A 198 -12.58 -24.30 -16.06
N VAL A 199 -13.82 -24.53 -15.63
CA VAL A 199 -14.47 -25.83 -15.74
C VAL A 199 -15.71 -25.67 -16.62
N ALA A 200 -15.88 -26.57 -17.58
CA ALA A 200 -16.99 -26.55 -18.51
C ALA A 200 -17.58 -27.95 -18.65
N LYS A 201 -18.91 -28.02 -18.67
CA LYS A 201 -19.64 -29.26 -18.94
C LYS A 201 -19.42 -29.63 -20.40
N LYS A 202 -18.80 -30.78 -20.65
CA LYS A 202 -18.63 -31.32 -21.99
C LYS A 202 -20.02 -31.53 -22.62
N LYS A 203 -20.25 -31.00 -23.83
CA LYS A 203 -21.47 -31.33 -24.59
C LYS A 203 -21.43 -32.85 -24.84
N ARG A 204 -22.53 -33.56 -24.50
CA ARG A 204 -22.71 -34.92 -25.00
C ARG A 204 -22.81 -34.82 -26.53
N LEU A 205 -21.92 -35.54 -27.21
CA LEU A 205 -22.07 -35.86 -28.64
C LEU A 205 -23.32 -36.74 -28.82
#